data_AF-A0A1G1Z5P8-F1
#
_entry.id   AF-A0A1G1Z5P8-F1
#
_cell.length_a   1.000
_cell.length_b   1.000
_cell.length_c   1.000
_cell.angle_alpha   90.00
_cell.angle_beta   90.00
_cell.angle_gamma   90.00
#
_symmetry.space_group_name_H-M   'P 1'
#
loop_
_entity.id
_entity.type
_entity.pdbx_description
1 polymer ?
#
loop_
_entity_poly.entity_id
_entity_poly.type
_entity_poly.pdbx_seq_one_letter_code
_entity_poly.pdbx_strand_id
1 'polypeptide(L)'
;MNSYRSERLASVMQAELSKLILKEIDVPPGVLPTINSIEFSSDTKNARVGVAVYPEARAKEIIKNLQSSAGRLHYLLIRIMNIRTVPILEFFLDRGMENAAAVEKVFMKPVFRGGRSAKKGDIEKPYFAKVSKGKKVDKDSQNR
;
A
#
# COMPACT_ATOMS: atom_id res chain seq x y z
N MET A 1 -11.99 -18.85 -9.68
CA MET A 1 -10.72 -18.25 -9.19
C MET A 1 -10.09 -19.22 -8.21
N ASN A 2 -8.79 -19.49 -8.31
CA ASN A 2 -8.13 -20.49 -7.46
C ASN A 2 -7.81 -19.88 -6.08
N SER A 3 -8.86 -19.66 -5.28
CA SER A 3 -8.84 -18.95 -3.98
C SER A 3 -7.81 -19.52 -3.00
N TYR A 4 -7.63 -20.83 -3.00
CA TYR A 4 -6.65 -21.52 -2.16
C TYR A 4 -5.20 -21.07 -2.42
N ARG A 5 -4.86 -20.69 -3.67
CA ARG A 5 -3.52 -20.17 -3.98
C ARG A 5 -3.33 -18.74 -3.47
N SER A 6 -4.35 -17.90 -3.59
CA SER A 6 -4.30 -16.52 -3.10
C SER A 6 -4.33 -16.44 -1.58
N GLU A 7 -5.10 -17.29 -0.90
CA GLU A 7 -5.16 -17.35 0.57
C GLU A 7 -3.82 -17.80 1.16
N ARG A 8 -3.22 -18.85 0.58
CA ARG A 8 -1.88 -19.29 0.98
C ARG A 8 -0.83 -18.20 0.75
N LEU A 9 -0.90 -17.51 -0.38
CA LEU A 9 -0.01 -16.38 -0.67
C LEU A 9 -0.22 -15.23 0.34
N ALA A 10 -1.47 -14.91 0.67
CA ALA A 10 -1.81 -13.87 1.64
C ALA A 10 -1.19 -14.18 3.00
N SER A 11 -1.35 -15.42 3.49
CA SER A 11 -0.80 -15.85 4.78
C SER A 11 0.73 -15.75 4.83
N VAL A 12 1.42 -16.22 3.79
CA VAL A 12 2.89 -16.13 3.70
C VAL A 12 3.33 -14.67 3.65
N MET A 13 2.68 -13.87 2.80
CA MET A 13 3.03 -12.46 2.63
C MET A 13 2.73 -11.64 3.88
N GLN A 14 1.67 -11.97 4.62
CA GLN A 14 1.34 -11.35 5.91
C GLN A 14 2.42 -11.63 6.95
N ALA A 15 2.88 -12.87 7.05
CA ALA A 15 3.94 -13.23 7.99
C ALA A 15 5.26 -12.51 7.67
N GLU A 16 5.64 -12.47 6.39
CA GLU A 16 6.88 -11.79 5.99
C GLU A 16 6.79 -10.27 6.09
N LEU A 17 5.67 -9.67 5.67
CA LEU A 17 5.47 -8.22 5.76
C LEU A 17 5.41 -7.76 7.22
N SER A 18 4.83 -8.54 8.13
CA SER A 18 4.83 -8.23 9.56
C SER A 18 6.25 -8.15 10.13
N LYS A 19 7.11 -9.10 9.76
CA LYS A 19 8.54 -9.09 10.15
C LYS A 19 9.27 -7.90 9.55
N LEU A 20 8.99 -7.55 8.30
CA LEU A 20 9.62 -6.42 7.62
C LEU A 20 9.21 -5.09 8.24
N ILE A 21 7.92 -4.90 8.58
CA ILE A 21 7.44 -3.69 9.24
C ILE A 21 8.18 -3.46 10.56
N LEU A 22 8.30 -4.50 11.39
CA LEU A 22 9.00 -4.40 12.67
C LEU A 22 10.50 -4.06 12.54
N LYS A 23 11.12 -4.43 11.41
CA LYS A 23 12.55 -4.19 11.17
C LYS A 23 12.84 -2.85 10.49
N GLU A 24 11.97 -2.41 9.60
CA GLU A 24 12.26 -1.33 8.66
C GLU A 24 11.49 -0.05 8.91
N ILE A 25 10.41 -0.12 9.68
CA ILE A 25 9.59 1.02 10.04
C ILE A 25 9.97 1.45 11.43
N ASP A 26 10.37 2.71 11.58
CA ASP A 26 10.55 3.31 12.88
C ASP A 26 9.16 3.56 13.50
N VAL A 27 8.88 2.81 14.57
CA VAL A 27 7.60 2.85 15.28
C VAL A 27 7.86 3.44 16.67
N PRO A 28 7.15 4.53 17.05
CA PRO A 28 7.31 5.12 18.36
C PRO A 28 7.00 4.12 19.49
N PRO A 29 7.65 4.25 20.66
CA PRO A 29 7.34 3.42 21.82
C PRO A 29 5.86 3.50 22.20
N GLY A 30 5.26 2.36 22.53
CA GLY A 30 3.84 2.27 22.88
C GLY A 30 2.89 2.27 21.67
N VAL A 31 3.41 2.21 20.44
CA VAL A 31 2.60 2.03 19.23
C VAL A 31 2.82 0.62 18.66
N LEU A 32 1.73 -0.05 18.30
CA LEU A 32 1.73 -1.39 17.73
C LEU A 32 0.94 -1.41 16.41
N PRO A 33 1.61 -1.45 15.24
CA PRO A 33 0.99 -1.76 13.97
C PRO A 33 0.79 -3.27 13.78
N THR A 34 -0.40 -3.66 13.35
CA THR A 34 -0.79 -5.05 13.10
C THR A 34 -1.40 -5.17 11.71
N ILE A 35 -0.95 -6.14 10.91
CA ILE A 35 -1.58 -6.46 9.62
C ILE A 35 -2.72 -7.45 9.87
N ASN A 36 -3.95 -7.05 9.49
CA ASN A 36 -5.14 -7.88 9.65
C ASN A 36 -5.46 -8.68 8.39
N SER A 37 -5.35 -8.07 7.22
CA SER A 37 -5.73 -8.68 5.94
C SER A 37 -4.85 -8.23 4.79
N ILE A 38 -4.72 -9.11 3.79
CA ILE A 38 -4.09 -8.82 2.50
C ILE A 38 -5.02 -9.28 1.39
N GLU A 39 -5.46 -8.33 0.56
CA GLU A 39 -6.34 -8.59 -0.58
C GLU A 39 -5.56 -8.34 -1.87
N PHE A 40 -5.57 -9.32 -2.77
CA PHE A 40 -4.91 -9.22 -4.08
C PHE A 40 -5.89 -8.80 -5.17
N SER A 41 -5.39 -8.05 -6.16
CA SER A 41 -6.11 -7.85 -7.42
C SER A 41 -6.24 -9.16 -8.20
N SER A 42 -7.17 -9.22 -9.16
CA SER A 42 -7.40 -10.38 -10.02
C SER A 42 -6.15 -10.81 -10.82
N ASP A 43 -5.24 -9.88 -11.11
CA ASP A 43 -3.97 -10.11 -11.78
C ASP A 43 -2.77 -10.26 -10.82
N THR A 44 -3.00 -10.23 -9.50
CA THR A 44 -1.97 -10.35 -8.43
C THR A 44 -0.83 -9.32 -8.56
N LYS A 45 -1.04 -8.21 -9.27
CA LYS A 45 -0.04 -7.13 -9.39
C LYS A 45 -0.16 -6.08 -8.29
N ASN A 46 -1.32 -6.00 -7.65
CA ASN A 46 -1.60 -5.05 -6.59
C ASN A 46 -2.09 -5.81 -5.34
N ALA A 47 -1.67 -5.35 -4.17
CA ALA A 47 -2.10 -5.88 -2.89
C ALA A 47 -2.52 -4.74 -1.96
N ARG A 48 -3.75 -4.84 -1.42
CA ARG A 48 -4.23 -3.96 -0.36
C ARG A 48 -3.96 -4.61 0.98
N VAL A 49 -3.31 -3.86 1.87
CA VAL A 49 -2.90 -4.34 3.18
C VAL A 49 -3.65 -3.55 4.24
N GLY A 50 -4.54 -4.25 4.95
CA GLY A 50 -5.30 -3.70 6.06
C GLY A 50 -4.45 -3.70 7.33
N VAL A 51 -4.22 -2.51 7.89
CA VAL A 51 -3.38 -2.34 9.08
C VAL A 51 -4.20 -1.70 10.19
N ALA A 52 -4.24 -2.36 11.34
CA ALA A 52 -4.73 -1.78 12.59
C ALA A 52 -3.54 -1.21 13.38
N VAL A 53 -3.75 -0.10 14.08
CA VAL A 53 -2.70 0.55 14.88
C VAL A 53 -3.25 0.86 16.26
N TYR A 54 -2.53 0.42 17.29
CA TYR A 54 -2.84 0.74 18.69
C TYR A 54 -1.73 1.61 19.29
N PRO A 55 -2.02 2.74 19.95
CA PRO A 55 -3.32 3.41 20.05
C PRO A 55 -3.75 4.09 18.74
N GLU A 56 -5.06 4.19 18.51
CA GLU A 56 -5.62 4.73 17.25
C GLU A 56 -5.21 6.19 16.98
N ALA A 57 -4.93 6.97 18.03
CA ALA A 57 -4.45 8.35 17.89
C ALA A 57 -3.20 8.49 16.99
N ARG A 58 -2.40 7.43 16.89
CA ARG A 58 -1.18 7.38 16.05
C ARG A 58 -1.39 6.71 14.69
N ALA A 59 -2.60 6.20 14.41
CA ALA A 59 -2.87 5.41 13.21
C ALA A 59 -2.55 6.17 11.91
N LYS A 60 -2.97 7.44 11.81
CA LYS A 60 -2.72 8.26 10.60
C LYS A 60 -1.23 8.44 10.31
N GLU A 61 -0.44 8.68 11.36
CA GLU A 61 1.01 8.86 11.28
C GLU A 61 1.69 7.58 10.79
N ILE A 62 1.35 6.44 11.40
CA ILE A 62 1.91 5.14 11.05
C ILE A 62 1.54 4.72 9.62
N ILE A 63 0.28 4.90 9.21
CA ILE A 63 -0.15 4.60 7.83
C ILE A 63 0.63 5.44 6.82
N LYS A 64 0.82 6.74 7.10
CA LYS A 64 1.63 7.61 6.24
C LYS A 64 3.08 7.13 6.15
N ASN A 65 3.67 6.71 7.27
CA ASN A 65 5.02 6.16 7.29
C ASN A 65 5.13 4.86 6.47
N LEU A 66 4.15 3.96 6.61
CA LEU A 66 4.05 2.72 5.83
C LEU A 66 3.90 2.99 4.34
N GLN A 67 3.06 3.96 3.95
CA GLN A 67 2.89 4.37 2.56
C GLN A 67 4.19 4.95 2.00
N SER A 68 4.92 5.76 2.77
CA SER A 68 6.23 6.28 2.35
C SER A 68 7.29 5.20 2.20
N SER A 69 7.22 4.15 3.01
CA SER A 69 8.14 3.02 2.99
C SER A 69 7.69 1.88 2.07
N ALA A 70 6.53 1.99 1.42
CA ALA A 70 5.94 0.93 0.61
C ALA A 70 6.87 0.42 -0.51
N GLY A 71 7.60 1.33 -1.18
CA GLY A 71 8.59 0.95 -2.19
C GLY A 71 9.76 0.16 -1.62
N ARG A 72 10.22 0.51 -0.42
CA ARG A 72 11.30 -0.20 0.27
C ARG A 72 10.83 -1.59 0.72
N LEU A 73 9.64 -1.67 1.30
CA LEU A 73 9.02 -2.94 1.70
C LEU A 73 8.79 -3.86 0.48
N HIS A 74 8.33 -3.30 -0.64
CA HIS A 74 8.17 -4.01 -1.90
C HIS A 74 9.49 -4.59 -2.41
N TYR A 75 10.56 -3.79 -2.41
CA TYR A 75 11.90 -4.25 -2.79
C TYR A 75 12.40 -5.37 -1.89
N LEU A 76 12.20 -5.27 -0.56
CA LEU A 76 12.61 -6.31 0.38
C LEU A 76 11.81 -7.60 0.18
N LEU A 77 10.50 -7.49 -0.09
CA LEU A 77 9.65 -8.62 -0.42
C LEU A 77 10.14 -9.36 -1.68
N ILE A 78 10.58 -8.64 -2.72
CA ILE A 78 11.20 -9.26 -3.93
C ILE A 78 12.41 -10.10 -3.56
N ARG A 79 13.21 -9.68 -2.57
CA ARG A 79 14.43 -10.39 -2.19
C ARG A 79 14.17 -11.65 -1.37
N ILE A 80 13.08 -11.70 -0.60
CA ILE A 80 12.78 -12.81 0.32
C ILE A 80 11.73 -13.78 -0.21
N MET A 81 10.79 -13.32 -1.04
CA MET A 81 9.71 -14.15 -1.57
C MET A 81 10.10 -14.75 -2.91
N ASN A 82 10.01 -16.08 -3.02
CA ASN A 82 10.19 -16.79 -4.29
C ASN A 82 8.87 -16.89 -5.07
N ILE A 83 8.35 -15.76 -5.53
CA ILE A 83 7.11 -15.68 -6.32
C ILE A 83 7.35 -14.92 -7.63
N ARG A 84 6.58 -15.25 -8.67
CA ARG A 84 6.74 -14.68 -10.03
C ARG A 84 6.57 -13.16 -10.06
N THR A 85 5.56 -12.66 -9.34
CA THR A 85 5.21 -11.25 -9.31
C THR A 85 4.98 -10.85 -7.87
N VAL A 86 5.80 -9.92 -7.37
CA VAL A 86 5.55 -9.30 -6.07
C VAL A 86 4.62 -8.11 -6.27
N PRO A 87 3.42 -8.12 -5.65
CA PRO A 87 2.44 -7.07 -5.86
C PRO A 87 2.87 -5.76 -5.21
N ILE A 88 2.50 -4.66 -5.83
CA ILE A 88 2.67 -3.32 -5.26
C ILE A 88 1.77 -3.19 -4.04
N LEU A 89 2.33 -2.69 -2.93
CA LEU A 89 1.64 -2.57 -1.65
C LEU A 89 0.88 -1.25 -1.54
N GLU A 90 -0.38 -1.32 -1.15
CA GLU A 90 -1.21 -0.19 -0.76
C GLU A 90 -1.72 -0.40 0.67
N PHE A 91 -1.29 0.46 1.60
CA PHE A 91 -1.67 0.37 3.01
C PHE A 91 -2.89 1.24 3.30
N PHE A 92 -3.85 0.67 4.03
CA PHE A 92 -5.03 1.37 4.53
C PHE A 92 -5.25 1.06 6.02
N LEU A 93 -5.89 1.99 6.72
CA LEU A 93 -6.28 1.79 8.11
C LEU A 93 -7.50 0.86 8.17
N ASP A 94 -7.31 -0.30 8.79
CA ASP A 94 -8.40 -1.20 9.11
C ASP A 94 -9.03 -0.78 10.43
N ARG A 95 -10.22 -0.16 10.35
CA ARG A 95 -11.04 0.21 11.52
C ARG A 95 -12.10 -0.86 11.88
N GLY A 96 -12.02 -2.06 11.31
CA GLY A 96 -13.07 -3.06 11.46
C GLY A 96 -14.41 -2.63 10.84
N MET A 97 -15.52 -3.13 11.38
CA MET A 97 -16.88 -3.00 10.80
C MET A 97 -17.43 -1.56 10.71
N GLU A 98 -16.68 -0.53 11.13
CA GLU A 98 -17.09 0.87 10.96
C GLU A 98 -17.09 1.35 9.50
N ASN A 99 -16.61 0.56 8.53
CA ASN A 99 -16.63 0.91 7.11
C ASN A 99 -17.04 -0.23 6.17
N ALA A 100 -18.05 -1.04 6.54
CA ALA A 100 -18.66 -1.99 5.61
C ALA A 100 -19.32 -1.32 4.38
N ALA A 101 -19.49 0.00 4.37
CA ALA A 101 -20.18 0.75 3.32
C ALA A 101 -19.28 1.48 2.31
N ALA A 102 -17.93 1.37 2.39
CA ALA A 102 -17.02 2.19 1.58
C ALA A 102 -16.23 1.44 0.49
N VAL A 103 -16.45 0.14 0.27
CA VAL A 103 -15.53 -0.68 -0.55
C VAL A 103 -15.96 -0.86 -2.01
N GLU A 104 -17.15 -0.41 -2.43
CA GLU A 104 -17.56 -0.53 -3.84
C GLU A 104 -17.34 0.77 -4.65
N LYS A 105 -16.16 1.39 -4.56
CA LYS A 105 -15.80 2.50 -5.48
C LYS A 105 -14.31 2.79 -5.69
N VAL A 106 -13.45 1.78 -5.74
CA VAL A 106 -12.08 1.95 -6.30
C VAL A 106 -11.67 0.76 -7.18
N PHE A 107 -12.62 0.18 -7.90
CA PHE A 107 -12.30 -0.82 -8.92
C PHE A 107 -12.70 -0.33 -10.31
N MET A 108 -11.71 -0.40 -11.20
CA MET A 108 -11.75 -0.09 -12.63
C MET A 108 -11.53 1.38 -13.02
N LYS A 109 -10.26 1.73 -13.29
CA LYS A 109 -9.86 2.42 -14.53
C LYS A 109 -8.32 2.46 -14.64
N PRO A 110 -7.71 1.92 -15.72
CA PRO A 110 -6.55 2.58 -16.26
C PRO A 110 -7.01 3.88 -16.93
N VAL A 111 -6.38 4.98 -16.53
CA VAL A 111 -6.28 6.28 -17.21
C VAL A 111 -7.56 7.13 -17.37
N PHE A 112 -7.37 8.44 -17.16
CA PHE A 112 -8.08 9.61 -17.69
C PHE A 112 -9.59 9.57 -18.05
N ARG A 113 -10.18 10.75 -17.79
CA ARG A 113 -11.42 11.33 -18.33
C ARG A 113 -12.76 10.84 -17.77
N GLY A 114 -13.51 11.85 -17.33
CA GLY A 114 -14.95 11.96 -17.52
C GLY A 114 -15.83 11.66 -16.31
N GLY A 115 -16.27 12.73 -15.62
CA GLY A 115 -17.61 12.82 -15.03
C GLY A 115 -17.78 12.45 -13.55
N ARG A 116 -17.89 13.51 -12.71
CA ARG A 116 -18.82 13.73 -11.56
C ARG A 116 -19.05 12.59 -10.54
N SER A 117 -19.06 12.74 -9.22
CA SER A 117 -18.76 13.78 -8.22
C SER A 117 -18.82 13.06 -6.86
N ALA A 118 -17.81 13.17 -6.01
CA ALA A 118 -17.93 12.87 -4.58
C ALA A 118 -17.21 13.98 -3.81
N LYS A 119 -17.96 14.74 -3.00
CA LYS A 119 -17.46 15.88 -2.20
C LYS A 119 -16.47 15.34 -1.15
N LYS A 120 -15.17 15.65 -1.28
CA LYS A 120 -14.40 16.75 -0.64
C LYS A 120 -14.37 16.65 0.90
N GLY A 121 -13.54 15.75 1.41
CA GLY A 121 -13.31 15.51 2.84
C GLY A 121 -11.87 15.06 3.13
N ASP A 122 -11.55 13.76 3.04
CA ASP A 122 -10.27 13.23 3.58
C ASP A 122 -9.48 12.32 2.63
N ILE A 123 -9.58 12.51 1.32
CA ILE A 123 -8.77 11.75 0.35
C ILE A 123 -7.40 12.43 0.22
N GLU A 124 -6.51 12.18 1.18
CA GLU A 124 -5.08 12.44 0.96
C GLU A 124 -4.64 11.65 -0.27
N LYS A 125 -4.09 12.37 -1.25
CA LYS A 125 -3.80 11.86 -2.59
C LYS A 125 -3.00 10.55 -2.52
N PRO A 126 -3.33 9.53 -3.32
CA PRO A 126 -2.54 8.30 -3.39
C PRO A 126 -1.09 8.65 -3.73
N TYR A 127 -0.14 7.89 -3.18
CA TYR A 127 1.31 8.14 -3.31
C TYR A 127 1.74 8.38 -4.78
N PHE A 128 1.05 7.75 -5.74
CA PHE A 128 1.21 7.96 -7.18
C PHE A 128 1.07 9.43 -7.64
N ALA A 129 0.25 10.25 -6.97
CA ALA A 129 0.04 11.64 -7.37
C ALA A 129 1.22 12.57 -7.03
N LYS A 130 2.20 12.12 -6.24
CA LYS A 130 3.41 12.90 -5.90
C LYS A 130 4.61 12.61 -6.81
N VAL A 131 4.61 11.48 -7.53
CA VAL A 131 5.78 11.05 -8.32
C VAL A 131 5.84 11.69 -9.73
N SER A 132 4.80 12.42 -10.16
CA SER A 132 4.75 12.99 -11.53
C SER A 132 5.25 14.44 -11.68
N LYS A 133 5.84 15.06 -10.65
CA LYS A 133 6.50 16.38 -10.80
C LYS A 133 7.94 16.33 -10.32
N GLY A 134 8.86 16.00 -11.23
CA GLY A 134 10.29 16.08 -10.90
C GLY A 134 11.23 15.43 -11.91
N LYS A 135 11.14 15.78 -13.20
CA LYS A 135 12.28 15.71 -14.14
C LYS A 135 12.14 16.82 -15.20
N LYS A 136 12.64 18.02 -14.91
CA LYS A 136 13.39 18.77 -15.91
C LYS A 136 14.84 18.37 -15.65
N VAL A 137 15.39 17.56 -16.54
CA VAL A 137 16.82 17.30 -16.59
C VAL A 137 17.29 18.18 -17.74
N ASP A 138 18.14 19.15 -17.41
CA ASP A 138 18.79 20.01 -18.38
C ASP A 138 19.53 19.13 -19.39
N LYS A 139 19.11 19.21 -20.65
CA LYS A 139 19.93 18.77 -21.78
C LYS A 139 20.80 19.96 -22.14
N ASP A 140 22.10 19.83 -21.88
CA ASP A 140 23.18 20.21 -22.80
C ASP A 140 24.47 20.37 -21.99
N SER A 141 25.12 19.25 -21.74
CA SER A 141 26.53 19.19 -21.37
C SER A 141 27.06 17.84 -21.79
N GLN A 142 27.47 17.75 -23.06
CA GLN A 142 28.72 17.12 -23.51
C GLN A 142 28.66 16.87 -25.02
N ASN A 143 29.32 17.75 -25.77
CA ASN A 143 30.19 17.29 -26.85
C ASN A 143 31.43 18.19 -26.88
N ARG A 144 32.44 17.76 -26.11
CA ARG A 144 33.86 18.00 -26.35
C ARG A 144 34.54 16.66 -26.19
#